data_AF-A0A453EBM2-F1
#
_entry.id   AF-A0A453EBM2-F1
#
_cell.length_a   1.000
_cell.length_b   1.000
_cell.length_c   1.000
_cell.angle_alpha   90.00
_cell.angle_beta   90.00
_cell.angle_gamma   90.00
#
_symmetry.space_group_name_H-M   'P 1'
#
loop_
_entity.id
_entity.type
_entity.pdbx_description
1 polymer ?
#
loop_
_entity_poly.entity_id
_entity_poly.type
_entity_poly.pdbx_seq_one_letter_code
_entity_poly.pdbx_strand_id
1 'polypeptide(L)'
;VGIVLKSIGYKSLPIEGLSFDKYRGVVPNLRGRVLSSESETATVEPGLYVVGWLKRGPTGIVATNLHCAEETVDSILEDDRKGLFTDPSGPKRQGRRGLLEILEQKNARYVPFDGWEKIDTKEKADGELKNKPREKITRWNELLEAAREG
;
A
#
# COMPACT_ATOMS: atom_id res chain seq x y z
N VAL A 1 0.55 -6.36 39.42
CA VAL A 1 1.19 -5.69 38.26
C VAL A 1 0.16 -4.74 37.64
N GLY A 2 0.54 -3.51 37.29
CA GLY A 2 -0.38 -2.47 36.77
C GLY A 2 -0.61 -2.54 35.25
N ILE A 3 0.44 -2.37 34.44
CA ILE A 3 0.37 -2.40 32.97
C ILE A 3 1.60 -3.13 32.39
N VAL A 4 1.41 -3.88 31.30
CA VAL A 4 2.47 -4.50 30.50
C VAL A 4 2.27 -4.14 29.03
N LEU A 5 3.31 -3.63 28.36
CA LEU A 5 3.30 -3.24 26.95
C LEU A 5 4.30 -4.08 26.16
N LYS A 6 3.87 -4.66 25.03
CA LYS A 6 4.75 -5.44 24.13
C LYS A 6 5.16 -4.58 22.95
N SER A 7 6.47 -4.41 22.77
CA SER A 7 7.08 -3.70 21.64
C SER A 7 8.14 -4.58 20.98
N ILE A 8 7.73 -5.77 20.53
CA ILE A 8 8.61 -6.82 20.00
C ILE A 8 8.55 -6.94 18.46
N GLY A 9 8.20 -5.85 17.80
CA GLY A 9 8.08 -5.75 16.34
C GLY A 9 6.64 -5.95 15.83
N TYR A 10 6.50 -5.70 14.53
CA TYR A 10 5.26 -5.90 13.78
C TYR A 10 5.37 -7.14 12.90
N LYS A 11 4.25 -7.51 12.25
CA LYS A 11 4.23 -8.55 11.22
C LYS A 11 3.13 -8.24 10.21
N SER A 12 3.42 -8.36 8.92
CA SER A 12 2.41 -8.15 7.88
C SER A 12 1.35 -9.26 7.96
N LEU A 13 0.16 -8.96 7.46
CA LEU A 13 -0.90 -9.94 7.28
C LEU A 13 -0.94 -10.42 5.82
N PRO A 14 -1.33 -11.68 5.56
CA PRO A 14 -1.49 -12.17 4.20
C PRO A 14 -2.60 -11.40 3.48
N ILE A 15 -2.40 -11.19 2.18
CA ILE A 15 -3.39 -10.61 1.27
C ILE A 15 -3.91 -11.75 0.39
N GLU A 16 -5.22 -11.83 0.22
CA GLU A 16 -5.85 -12.83 -0.62
C GLU A 16 -5.31 -12.75 -2.06
N GLY A 17 -4.96 -13.91 -2.63
CA GLY A 17 -4.38 -14.00 -3.97
C GLY A 17 -2.88 -13.73 -4.06
N LEU A 18 -2.18 -13.44 -2.95
CA LEU A 18 -0.74 -13.25 -2.92
C LEU A 18 -0.03 -14.40 -2.19
N SER A 19 1.11 -14.85 -2.74
CA SER A 19 2.04 -15.70 -1.98
C SER A 19 2.56 -14.96 -0.74
N PHE A 20 2.68 -15.68 0.38
CA PHE A 20 2.99 -15.04 1.65
C PHE A 20 3.76 -15.97 2.59
N ASP A 21 5.00 -15.59 2.92
CA ASP A 21 5.80 -16.25 3.94
C ASP A 21 5.24 -15.89 5.32
N LYS A 22 4.46 -16.82 5.88
CA LYS A 22 3.83 -16.64 7.19
C LYS A 22 4.84 -16.60 8.33
N TYR A 23 6.04 -17.14 8.18
CA TYR A 23 7.06 -17.12 9.24
C TYR A 23 7.72 -15.73 9.30
N ARG A 24 8.20 -15.22 8.17
CA ARG A 24 8.86 -13.92 8.04
C ARG A 24 7.87 -12.74 7.98
N GLY A 25 6.61 -12.98 7.60
CA GLY A 25 5.59 -11.93 7.46
C GLY A 25 5.82 -11.02 6.27
N VAL A 26 6.26 -11.58 5.14
CA VAL A 26 6.60 -10.86 3.91
C VAL A 26 6.03 -11.57 2.69
N VAL A 27 5.91 -10.85 1.58
CA VAL A 27 5.65 -11.44 0.26
C VAL A 27 6.98 -11.93 -0.32
N PRO A 28 7.12 -13.22 -0.66
CA PRO A 28 8.30 -13.75 -1.35
C PRO A 28 8.57 -12.96 -2.64
N ASN A 29 9.80 -12.50 -2.83
CA ASN A 29 10.15 -11.65 -3.96
C ASN A 29 11.63 -11.76 -4.36
N LEU A 30 11.92 -11.42 -5.62
CA LEU A 30 13.26 -11.26 -6.18
C LEU A 30 13.47 -9.80 -6.60
N ARG A 31 14.27 -9.04 -5.84
CA ARG A 31 14.50 -7.60 -6.05
C ARG A 31 13.19 -6.79 -6.17
N GLY A 32 12.16 -7.22 -5.44
CA GLY A 32 10.82 -6.61 -5.47
C GLY A 32 9.84 -7.21 -6.48
N ARG A 33 10.25 -8.09 -7.40
CA ARG A 33 9.33 -8.90 -8.24
C ARG A 33 8.68 -9.97 -7.39
N VAL A 34 7.35 -10.02 -7.30
CA VAL A 34 6.65 -11.01 -6.48
C VAL A 34 6.84 -12.42 -7.07
N LEU A 35 7.01 -13.42 -6.20
CA LEU A 35 7.08 -14.83 -6.59
C LEU A 35 5.71 -15.50 -6.41
N SER A 36 5.40 -16.47 -7.27
CA SER A 36 4.12 -17.19 -7.27
C SER A 36 3.91 -18.09 -6.06
N SER A 37 5.01 -18.52 -5.42
CA SER A 37 4.98 -19.34 -4.22
C SER A 37 6.26 -19.18 -3.39
N GLU A 38 6.32 -19.86 -2.24
CA GLU A 38 7.51 -19.99 -1.40
C GLU A 38 8.47 -21.12 -1.88
N SER A 39 8.11 -21.86 -2.93
CA SER A 39 8.90 -22.99 -3.46
C SER A 39 10.19 -22.52 -4.13
N GLU A 40 11.23 -23.36 -4.14
CA GLU A 40 12.45 -23.13 -4.92
C GLU A 40 12.18 -23.06 -6.43
N THR A 41 11.10 -23.69 -6.89
CA THR A 41 10.65 -23.66 -8.28
C THR A 41 9.69 -22.50 -8.59
N ALA A 42 9.52 -21.55 -7.67
CA ALA A 42 8.63 -20.42 -7.87
C ALA A 42 9.08 -19.55 -9.06
N THR A 43 8.09 -19.08 -9.82
CA THR A 43 8.27 -18.15 -10.92
C THR A 43 7.90 -16.74 -10.47
N VAL A 44 8.39 -15.74 -11.19
CA VAL A 44 7.94 -14.35 -10.98
C VAL A 44 6.49 -14.21 -11.46
N GLU A 45 5.67 -13.53 -10.67
CA GLU A 45 4.34 -13.05 -11.05
C GLU A 45 4.48 -11.81 -11.94
N PRO A 46 4.16 -11.90 -13.25
CA PRO A 46 4.40 -10.80 -14.19
C PRO A 46 3.58 -9.55 -13.83
N GLY A 47 4.25 -8.40 -13.75
CA GLY A 47 3.59 -7.12 -13.47
C GLY A 47 3.24 -6.88 -11.99
N LEU A 48 3.62 -7.78 -11.09
CA LEU A 48 3.37 -7.64 -9.65
C LEU A 48 4.66 -7.43 -8.87
N TYR A 49 4.67 -6.35 -8.08
CA TYR A 49 5.85 -5.91 -7.33
C TYR A 49 5.51 -5.56 -5.88
N VAL A 50 6.51 -5.60 -5.01
CA VAL A 50 6.38 -5.29 -3.58
C VAL A 50 7.51 -4.39 -3.10
N VAL A 51 7.22 -3.49 -2.16
CA VAL A 51 8.19 -2.56 -1.54
C VAL A 51 8.03 -2.49 -0.03
N GLY A 52 8.94 -1.78 0.64
CA GLY A 52 8.82 -1.45 2.07
C GLY A 52 8.83 -2.67 3.00
N TRP A 53 8.05 -2.58 4.07
CA TRP A 53 7.98 -3.65 5.09
C TRP A 53 7.35 -4.94 4.58
N LEU A 54 6.43 -4.89 3.62
CA LEU A 54 5.85 -6.10 3.03
C LEU A 54 6.89 -6.88 2.19
N LYS A 55 7.92 -6.20 1.67
CA LYS A 55 9.06 -6.79 0.96
C LYS A 55 10.14 -7.34 1.89
N ARG A 56 10.53 -6.57 2.93
CA ARG A 56 11.76 -6.81 3.72
C ARG A 56 11.51 -7.19 5.19
N GLY A 57 10.27 -7.09 5.66
CA GLY A 57 9.93 -7.16 7.07
C GLY A 57 10.00 -5.79 7.76
N PRO A 58 9.50 -5.68 9.01
CA PRO A 58 9.26 -4.41 9.68
C PRO A 58 10.50 -3.86 10.39
N THR A 59 11.56 -3.64 9.61
CA THR A 59 12.82 -3.07 10.09
C THR A 59 13.31 -1.94 9.19
N GLY A 60 14.09 -1.04 9.78
CA GLY A 60 14.63 0.14 9.12
C GLY A 60 13.75 1.38 9.30
N ILE A 61 14.32 2.52 8.91
CA ILE A 61 13.70 3.84 8.98
C ILE A 61 13.03 4.19 7.65
N VAL A 62 12.41 5.38 7.57
CA VAL A 62 11.80 5.90 6.33
C VAL A 62 12.79 5.90 5.17
N ALA A 63 14.04 6.33 5.38
CA ALA A 63 15.07 6.31 4.34
C ALA A 63 15.43 4.88 3.86
N THR A 64 15.33 3.86 4.71
CA THR A 64 15.54 2.47 4.29
C THR A 64 14.46 2.01 3.31
N ASN A 65 13.24 2.58 3.40
CA ASN A 65 12.18 2.29 2.45
C ASN A 65 12.38 2.98 1.11
N LEU A 66 13.07 4.13 1.07
CA LEU A 66 13.44 4.80 -0.19
C LEU A 66 14.33 3.90 -1.05
N HIS A 67 15.46 3.44 -0.52
CA HIS A 67 16.36 2.55 -1.27
C HIS A 67 15.71 1.21 -1.65
N CYS A 68 14.85 0.67 -0.78
CA CYS A 68 14.06 -0.51 -1.08
C CYS A 68 13.12 -0.32 -2.28
N ALA A 69 12.52 0.87 -2.39
CA ALA A 69 11.65 1.24 -3.49
C ALA A 69 12.45 1.48 -4.78
N GLU A 70 13.60 2.14 -4.71
CA GLU A 70 14.50 2.35 -5.85
C GLU A 70 14.86 1.02 -6.55
N GLU A 71 15.30 0.00 -5.79
CA GLU A 71 15.61 -1.33 -6.36
C GLU A 71 14.40 -1.97 -7.08
N THR A 72 13.20 -1.74 -6.56
CA THR A 72 11.97 -2.30 -7.13
C THR A 72 11.59 -1.54 -8.40
N VAL A 73 11.77 -0.22 -8.41
CA VAL A 73 11.59 0.61 -9.61
C VAL A 73 12.58 0.21 -10.70
N ASP A 74 13.84 -0.05 -10.36
CA ASP A 74 14.83 -0.55 -11.31
C ASP A 74 14.38 -1.87 -11.97
N SER A 75 13.78 -2.75 -11.17
CA SER A 75 13.20 -4.01 -11.65
C SER A 75 12.01 -3.79 -12.58
N ILE A 76 11.12 -2.84 -12.27
CA ILE A 76 10.00 -2.46 -13.15
C ILE A 76 10.54 -1.91 -14.49
N LEU A 77 11.53 -1.01 -14.45
CA LEU A 77 12.12 -0.41 -15.65
C LEU A 77 12.90 -1.44 -16.49
N GLU A 78 13.54 -2.41 -15.86
CA GLU A 78 14.15 -3.55 -16.56
C GLU A 78 13.09 -4.40 -17.28
N ASP A 79 11.97 -4.70 -16.63
CA ASP A 79 10.90 -5.50 -17.20
C ASP A 79 10.16 -4.76 -18.32
N ASP A 80 9.99 -3.44 -18.20
CA ASP A 80 9.45 -2.57 -19.25
C ASP A 80 10.33 -2.60 -20.50
N ARG A 81 11.64 -2.42 -20.34
CA ARG A 81 12.62 -2.48 -21.45
C ARG A 81 12.64 -3.83 -22.14
N LYS A 82 12.31 -4.91 -21.43
CA LYS A 82 12.14 -6.26 -21.99
C LYS A 82 10.78 -6.47 -22.67
N GLY A 83 9.88 -5.49 -22.63
CA GLY A 83 8.55 -5.57 -23.23
C GLY A 83 7.57 -6.46 -22.45
N LEU A 84 7.83 -6.74 -21.17
CA LEU A 84 7.05 -7.70 -20.38
C LEU A 84 5.66 -7.20 -19.97
N PHE A 85 5.36 -5.91 -20.17
CA PHE A 85 4.06 -5.32 -19.80
C PHE A 85 3.06 -5.23 -20.95
N THR A 86 3.53 -5.36 -22.18
CA THR A 86 2.70 -5.22 -23.38
C THR A 86 2.38 -6.59 -23.95
N ASP A 87 1.12 -7.00 -23.83
CA ASP A 87 0.54 -8.00 -24.72
C ASP A 87 -0.22 -7.24 -25.82
N PRO A 88 0.28 -7.21 -27.07
CA PRO A 88 -0.39 -6.54 -28.18
C PRO A 88 -1.78 -7.12 -28.49
N SER A 89 -2.03 -8.37 -28.08
CA SER A 89 -3.30 -9.08 -28.27
C SER A 89 -4.24 -8.96 -27.07
N GLY A 90 -3.75 -8.45 -25.94
CA GLY A 90 -4.50 -8.31 -24.70
C GLY A 90 -5.43 -7.09 -24.68
N PRO A 91 -6.43 -7.09 -23.79
CA PRO A 91 -7.28 -5.91 -23.60
C PRO A 91 -6.44 -4.72 -23.13
N LYS A 92 -6.73 -3.54 -23.68
CA LYS A 92 -6.05 -2.31 -23.27
C LYS A 92 -6.22 -2.07 -21.76
N ARG A 93 -5.11 -1.84 -21.06
CA ARG A 93 -5.12 -1.49 -19.63
C ARG A 93 -5.88 -0.18 -19.44
N GLN A 94 -7.00 -0.24 -18.73
CA GLN A 94 -7.90 0.90 -18.56
C GLN A 94 -7.45 1.87 -17.46
N GLY A 95 -6.44 1.48 -16.66
CA GLY A 95 -5.85 2.30 -15.60
C GLY A 95 -6.91 2.84 -14.63
N ARG A 96 -6.82 4.14 -14.35
CA ARG A 96 -7.74 4.85 -13.43
C ARG A 96 -9.21 4.66 -13.80
N ARG A 97 -9.57 4.70 -15.08
CA ARG A 97 -10.97 4.59 -15.51
C ARG A 97 -11.56 3.24 -15.12
N GLY A 98 -10.87 2.15 -15.47
CA GLY A 98 -11.32 0.80 -15.09
C GLY A 98 -11.34 0.57 -13.58
N LEU A 99 -10.41 1.16 -12.83
CA LEU A 99 -10.44 1.11 -11.36
C LEU A 99 -11.69 1.77 -10.80
N LEU A 100 -12.05 2.97 -11.28
CA LEU A 100 -13.25 3.68 -10.81
C LEU A 100 -14.53 2.92 -11.12
N GLU A 101 -14.64 2.32 -12.31
CA GLU A 101 -15.77 1.45 -12.68
C GLU A 101 -15.91 0.24 -11.73
N ILE A 102 -14.80 -0.41 -11.37
CA ILE A 102 -14.80 -1.53 -10.40
C ILE A 102 -15.23 -1.06 -9.01
N LEU A 103 -14.75 0.10 -8.55
CA LEU A 103 -15.11 0.64 -7.25
C LEU A 103 -16.61 0.98 -7.19
N GLU A 104 -17.17 1.54 -8.26
CA GLU A 104 -18.60 1.83 -8.38
C GLU A 104 -19.45 0.56 -8.39
N GLN A 105 -19.08 -0.43 -9.21
CA GLN A 105 -19.76 -1.73 -9.26
C GLN A 105 -19.77 -2.46 -7.90
N LYS A 106 -18.69 -2.31 -7.12
CA LYS A 106 -18.58 -2.87 -5.77
C LYS A 106 -19.25 -2.02 -4.69
N ASN A 107 -19.84 -0.88 -5.04
CA ASN A 107 -20.36 0.11 -4.11
C ASN A 107 -19.32 0.46 -3.01
N ALA A 108 -18.06 0.58 -3.41
CA ALA A 108 -16.95 0.79 -2.51
C ALA A 108 -16.88 2.25 -2.05
N ARG A 109 -16.82 2.46 -0.74
CA ARG A 109 -16.54 3.79 -0.17
C ARG A 109 -15.03 4.05 -0.23
N TYR A 110 -14.60 5.04 -1.00
CA TYR A 110 -13.21 5.46 -1.09
C TYR A 110 -13.07 6.97 -0.85
N VAL A 111 -11.87 7.40 -0.46
CA VAL A 111 -11.54 8.81 -0.24
C VAL A 111 -10.51 9.22 -1.31
N PRO A 112 -10.88 10.05 -2.29
CA PRO A 112 -9.92 10.63 -3.23
C PRO A 112 -9.03 11.66 -2.52
N PHE A 113 -7.98 12.11 -3.19
CA PHE A 113 -6.97 12.97 -2.58
C PHE A 113 -7.53 14.31 -2.08
N ASP A 114 -8.42 14.94 -2.85
CA ASP A 114 -9.16 16.14 -2.46
C ASP A 114 -10.06 15.92 -1.24
N GLY A 115 -10.64 14.73 -1.11
CA GLY A 115 -11.34 14.30 0.12
C GLY A 115 -10.41 14.21 1.33
N TRP A 116 -9.19 13.71 1.14
CA TRP A 116 -8.16 13.69 2.19
C TRP A 116 -7.72 15.11 2.58
N GLU A 117 -7.57 16.04 1.63
CA GLU A 117 -7.21 17.44 1.93
C GLU A 117 -8.27 18.14 2.82
N LYS A 118 -9.55 17.81 2.64
CA LYS A 118 -10.64 18.28 3.52
C LYS A 118 -10.49 17.77 4.95
N ILE A 119 -10.20 16.47 5.11
CA ILE A 119 -9.90 15.88 6.43
C ILE A 119 -8.71 16.61 7.07
N ASP A 120 -7.60 16.77 6.33
CA ASP A 120 -6.40 17.45 6.83
C ASP A 120 -6.68 18.89 7.26
N THR A 121 -7.48 19.62 6.48
CA THR A 121 -7.90 20.99 6.80
C THR A 121 -8.72 21.05 8.09
N LYS A 122 -9.70 20.15 8.24
CA LYS A 122 -10.53 20.08 9.44
C LYS A 122 -9.72 19.73 10.68
N GLU A 123 -8.85 18.70 10.60
CA GLU A 123 -8.00 18.30 11.72
C GLU A 123 -7.08 19.44 12.19
N LYS A 124 -6.53 20.22 11.25
CA LYS A 124 -5.70 21.39 11.57
C LYS A 124 -6.51 22.49 12.26
N ALA A 125 -7.66 22.86 11.71
CA ALA A 125 -8.55 23.88 12.29
C ALA A 125 -8.98 23.51 13.72
N ASP A 126 -9.39 22.26 13.95
CA ASP A 126 -9.77 21.79 15.29
C ASP A 126 -8.56 21.74 16.25
N GLY A 127 -7.36 21.53 15.72
CA GLY A 127 -6.10 21.59 16.46
C GLY A 127 -5.71 23.00 16.90
N GLU A 128 -5.88 23.99 16.01
CA GLU A 128 -5.56 25.39 16.28
C GLU A 128 -6.35 25.93 17.48
N LEU A 129 -7.64 25.58 17.60
CA LEU A 129 -8.49 25.92 18.75
C LEU A 129 -7.96 25.40 20.10
N LYS A 130 -7.05 24.41 20.06
CA LYS A 130 -6.45 23.75 21.23
C LYS A 130 -4.94 23.97 21.33
N ASN A 131 -4.36 24.86 20.53
CA ASN A 131 -2.91 25.06 20.44
C ASN A 131 -2.13 23.78 20.08
N LYS A 132 -2.67 22.98 19.15
CA LYS A 132 -2.06 21.74 18.63
C LYS A 132 -1.83 21.86 17.12
N PRO A 133 -0.85 21.14 16.53
CA PRO A 133 -0.69 21.09 15.08
C PRO A 133 -1.90 20.51 14.34
N ARG A 134 -2.64 19.63 15.02
CA ARG A 134 -3.92 19.06 14.58
C ARG A 134 -4.63 18.36 15.74
N GLU A 135 -5.94 18.22 15.64
CA GLU A 135 -6.76 17.28 16.40
C GLU A 135 -7.23 16.17 15.46
N LYS A 136 -6.80 14.92 15.70
CA LYS A 136 -7.12 13.83 14.76
C LYS A 136 -8.56 13.40 14.90
N ILE A 137 -9.23 13.18 13.77
CA ILE A 137 -10.53 12.51 13.74
C ILE A 137 -10.28 11.02 13.97
N THR A 138 -10.88 10.46 15.03
CA THR A 138 -10.59 9.08 15.46
C THR A 138 -11.71 8.09 15.17
N ARG A 139 -12.84 8.55 14.61
CA ARG A 139 -13.95 7.71 14.20
C ARG A 139 -14.10 7.68 12.69
N TRP A 140 -14.36 6.49 12.15
CA TRP A 140 -14.51 6.29 10.71
C TRP A 140 -15.64 7.11 10.08
N ASN A 141 -16.81 7.20 10.73
CA ASN A 141 -17.93 7.94 10.17
C ASN A 141 -17.61 9.45 10.07
N GLU A 142 -17.05 10.03 11.13
CA GLU A 142 -16.62 11.43 11.16
C GLU A 142 -15.54 11.70 10.11
N LEU A 143 -14.60 10.77 9.90
CA LEU A 143 -13.54 10.90 8.89
C LEU A 143 -14.13 10.88 7.47
N LEU A 144 -15.11 10.01 7.21
CA LEU A 144 -15.81 9.92 5.94
C LEU A 144 -16.74 11.12 5.68
N GLU A 145 -17.33 11.70 6.72
CA GLU A 145 -18.11 12.93 6.66
C GLU A 145 -17.21 14.12 6.32
N ALA A 146 -16.12 14.30 7.07
CA ALA A 146 -15.12 15.34 6.82
C ALA A 146 -14.53 15.28 5.41
N ALA A 147 -14.37 14.07 4.84
CA ALA A 147 -13.88 13.91 3.46
C ALA A 147 -14.86 14.44 2.40
N ARG A 148 -16.14 14.65 2.76
CA ARG A 148 -17.21 15.10 1.86
C ARG A 148 -17.56 16.56 2.08
N GLU A 149 -17.36 17.08 3.29
CA GLU A 149 -17.68 18.47 3.66
C GLU A 149 -17.04 19.50 2.71
N GLY A 150 -17.85 20.45 2.26
CA GLY A 150 -17.57 21.40 1.18
C GLY A 150 -18.64 21.33 0.10
#